data_AF-A0A0L0SAI5-F1
#
_entry.id   AF-A0A0L0SAI5-F1
#
_cell.length_a   1.000
_cell.length_b   1.000
_cell.length_c   1.000
_cell.angle_alpha   90.00
_cell.angle_beta   90.00
_cell.angle_gamma   90.00
#
_symmetry.space_group_name_H-M   'P 1'
#
loop_
_entity.id
_entity.type
_entity.pdbx_description
1 polymer ?
#
loop_
_entity_poly.entity_id
_entity_poly.type
_entity_poly.pdbx_seq_one_letter_code
_entity_poly.pdbx_strand_id
1 'polypeptide(L)'
;MTFWDRFVPVAAARLAWQHLQNVRRAPNTQVGVPAGRSDSNHDPRPNQPGVVTIPPAINLYDQLHTLFDALWTAHPGPRSPLAVTRIRAATQSTIGGIPTRIVSRVLPDGKAGTGVAWAGRPIDAGRIVALYPGTLYGMGDPVLVPSIANQYVLRRKDGVLVDGKPRGVSARVYQMLARRYGPSDAKYPACDATWLSKSDDGLRNPLAIGQYINNGTAKFPANVAYVEIDLPLATLPLHWYQYVPNAPYAPHAIITGDDARYPRLAGPSYDPLSWDMACLDGRDAGTLPLVALVTTRAVVDGDELLSTYHAVVE
;
A
#
# COMPACT_ATOMS: atom_id res chain seq x y z
N MET A 1 -5.26 34.64 7.16
CA MET A 1 -5.64 33.82 5.98
C MET A 1 -6.68 32.82 6.42
N THR A 2 -7.94 33.05 6.04
CA THR A 2 -9.10 32.28 6.50
C THR A 2 -9.42 31.12 5.55
N PHE A 3 -10.10 30.13 6.11
CA PHE A 3 -10.46 28.79 5.62
C PHE A 3 -11.15 28.71 4.23
N TRP A 4 -11.51 29.83 3.61
CA TRP A 4 -12.30 29.88 2.37
C TRP A 4 -11.49 30.18 1.09
N ASP A 5 -10.24 30.62 1.19
CA ASP A 5 -9.43 31.02 0.02
C ASP A 5 -8.80 29.84 -0.76
N ARG A 6 -9.17 28.58 -0.46
CA ARG A 6 -8.57 27.37 -1.08
C ARG A 6 -9.49 26.57 -2.00
N PHE A 7 -10.70 27.04 -2.27
CA PHE A 7 -11.57 26.43 -3.27
C PHE A 7 -11.57 27.31 -4.53
N VAL A 8 -11.26 26.68 -5.67
CA VAL A 8 -11.08 27.25 -7.02
C VAL A 8 -12.02 28.44 -7.34
N PRO A 9 -11.53 29.55 -7.92
CA PRO A 9 -12.36 30.73 -8.20
C PRO A 9 -13.44 30.42 -9.25
N VAL A 10 -14.68 30.82 -8.91
CA VAL A 10 -15.95 30.66 -9.66
C VAL A 10 -15.87 31.08 -11.14
N ALA A 11 -14.87 31.86 -11.55
CA ALA A 11 -14.63 32.23 -12.94
C ALA A 11 -14.20 31.05 -13.84
N ALA A 12 -13.45 30.08 -13.31
CA ALA A 12 -12.94 28.94 -14.09
C ALA A 12 -14.05 27.92 -14.45
N ALA A 13 -15.01 27.72 -13.55
CA ALA A 13 -16.16 26.85 -13.77
C ALA A 13 -17.11 27.38 -14.86
N ARG A 14 -17.19 28.71 -15.03
CA ARG A 14 -18.05 29.36 -16.03
C ARG A 14 -17.49 29.24 -17.46
N LEU A 15 -16.16 29.26 -17.61
CA LEU A 15 -15.47 29.06 -18.89
C LEU A 15 -15.50 27.60 -19.34
N ALA A 16 -15.33 26.64 -18.42
CA ALA A 16 -15.44 25.21 -18.73
C ALA A 16 -16.86 24.81 -19.18
N TRP A 17 -17.90 25.39 -18.57
CA TRP A 17 -19.28 25.16 -18.98
C TRP A 17 -19.60 25.75 -20.37
N GLN A 18 -19.06 26.92 -20.71
CA GLN A 18 -19.22 27.52 -22.04
C GLN A 18 -18.49 26.73 -23.13
N HIS A 19 -17.33 26.15 -22.82
CA HIS A 19 -16.58 25.31 -23.77
C HIS A 19 -17.30 24.00 -24.09
N LEU A 20 -17.98 23.40 -23.11
CA LEU A 20 -18.75 22.16 -23.27
C LEU A 20 -20.04 22.35 -24.10
N GLN A 21 -20.62 23.55 -24.14
CA GLN A 21 -21.79 23.82 -24.98
C GLN A 21 -21.44 24.01 -26.46
N ASN A 22 -20.24 24.50 -26.77
CA ASN A 22 -19.81 24.73 -28.15
C ASN A 22 -19.36 23.45 -28.88
N VAL A 23 -18.93 22.42 -28.15
CA VAL A 23 -18.51 21.13 -28.74
C VAL A 23 -19.71 20.27 -29.17
N ARG A 24 -20.93 20.55 -28.69
CA ARG A 24 -22.15 19.80 -29.05
C ARG A 24 -22.84 20.24 -30.35
N ARG A 25 -22.27 21.16 -31.14
CA ARG A 25 -22.92 21.74 -32.34
C ARG A 25 -22.06 21.78 -33.61
N ALA A 26 -21.26 20.76 -33.90
CA ALA A 26 -20.61 20.64 -35.21
C ALA A 26 -20.90 19.27 -35.87
N PRO A 27 -21.43 19.23 -37.10
CA PRO A 27 -21.70 17.97 -37.80
C PRO A 27 -20.45 17.43 -38.51
N ASN A 28 -20.44 16.10 -38.66
CA ASN A 28 -19.45 15.28 -39.35
C ASN A 28 -19.08 15.80 -40.75
N THR A 29 -17.77 15.93 -41.01
CA THR A 29 -17.23 15.82 -42.37
C THR A 29 -15.88 15.10 -42.32
N GLN A 30 -15.77 13.95 -42.98
CA GLN A 30 -14.50 13.37 -43.41
C GLN A 30 -13.90 14.25 -44.51
N VAL A 31 -12.57 14.45 -44.59
CA VAL A 31 -11.75 14.51 -45.82
C VAL A 31 -10.25 14.57 -45.46
N GLY A 32 -9.46 13.68 -46.08
CA GLY A 32 -8.22 14.01 -46.82
C GLY A 32 -6.90 14.25 -46.08
N VAL A 33 -5.95 13.34 -46.33
CA VAL A 33 -4.49 13.57 -46.22
C VAL A 33 -4.05 14.60 -47.26
N PRO A 34 -3.12 15.52 -46.94
CA PRO A 34 -1.90 15.58 -47.76
C PRO A 34 -0.61 15.78 -46.95
N ALA A 35 0.49 15.45 -47.64
CA ALA A 35 1.86 15.40 -47.17
C ALA A 35 2.54 16.77 -46.98
N GLY A 36 3.50 16.80 -46.05
CA GLY A 36 4.79 17.49 -46.19
C GLY A 36 4.85 18.99 -45.89
N ARG A 37 5.41 19.35 -44.72
CA ARG A 37 6.52 20.30 -44.62
C ARG A 37 7.16 20.28 -43.23
N SER A 38 8.48 20.19 -43.24
CA SER A 38 9.38 20.43 -42.12
C SER A 38 9.25 21.87 -41.66
N ASP A 39 9.15 22.10 -40.35
CA ASP A 39 9.77 23.25 -39.70
C ASP A 39 10.04 22.93 -38.22
N SER A 40 11.30 23.12 -37.87
CA SER A 40 11.91 23.01 -36.56
C SER A 40 11.47 24.17 -35.66
N ASN A 41 10.84 23.86 -34.53
CA ASN A 41 11.01 24.56 -33.25
C ASN A 41 10.13 23.87 -32.19
N HIS A 42 10.78 23.12 -31.31
CA HIS A 42 10.14 22.64 -30.09
C HIS A 42 11.08 22.85 -28.91
N ASP A 43 10.69 23.85 -28.12
CA ASP A 43 11.01 24.02 -26.70
C ASP A 43 10.98 22.67 -25.98
N PRO A 44 11.95 22.33 -25.12
CA PRO A 44 11.93 21.08 -24.39
C PRO A 44 10.81 21.13 -23.36
N ARG A 45 9.73 20.39 -23.62
CA ARG A 45 8.68 20.14 -22.63
C ARG A 45 9.33 19.56 -21.36
N PRO A 46 8.90 19.98 -20.16
CA PRO A 46 9.37 19.38 -18.92
C PRO A 46 9.07 17.88 -18.94
N ASN A 47 10.08 17.08 -18.59
CA ASN A 47 10.08 15.62 -18.54
C ASN A 47 8.73 15.07 -18.04
N GLN A 48 8.05 14.31 -18.90
CA GLN A 48 7.03 13.38 -18.43
C GLN A 48 7.69 12.42 -17.43
N PRO A 49 7.06 12.11 -16.28
CA PRO A 49 7.59 11.09 -15.39
C PRO A 49 7.68 9.78 -16.17
N GLY A 50 8.90 9.29 -16.35
CA GLY A 50 9.15 8.04 -17.05
C GLY A 50 8.37 6.91 -16.39
N VAL A 51 7.73 6.07 -17.21
CA VAL A 51 7.14 4.81 -16.74
C VAL A 51 8.23 4.05 -16.01
N VAL A 52 8.05 3.84 -14.71
CA VAL A 52 8.97 3.05 -13.90
C VAL A 52 8.83 1.59 -14.32
N THR A 53 9.72 1.11 -15.17
CA THR A 53 9.82 -0.31 -15.51
C THR A 53 10.41 -1.07 -14.33
N ILE A 54 9.57 -1.85 -13.65
CA ILE A 54 10.02 -2.84 -12.67
C ILE A 54 10.71 -3.97 -13.47
N PRO A 55 11.94 -4.37 -13.13
CA PRO A 55 12.64 -5.42 -13.85
C PRO A 55 11.81 -6.73 -13.85
N PRO A 56 11.73 -7.44 -15.00
CA PRO A 56 11.03 -8.71 -15.08
C PRO A 56 11.91 -9.81 -14.48
N ALA A 57 11.85 -10.02 -13.16
CA ALA A 57 12.54 -11.17 -12.56
C ALA A 57 12.00 -11.68 -11.23
N ILE A 58 11.03 -11.03 -10.58
CA ILE A 58 10.56 -11.56 -9.29
C ILE A 58 9.05 -11.41 -9.15
N ASN A 59 8.37 -12.56 -9.08
CA ASN A 59 6.97 -12.65 -8.75
C ASN A 59 6.76 -12.07 -7.34
N LEU A 60 6.00 -10.97 -7.25
CA LEU A 60 5.73 -10.28 -5.98
C LEU A 60 4.93 -11.18 -5.02
N TYR A 61 4.09 -12.08 -5.54
CA TYR A 61 3.37 -13.05 -4.73
C TYR A 61 4.33 -14.02 -4.04
N ASP A 62 5.31 -14.55 -4.77
CA ASP A 62 6.31 -15.47 -4.22
C ASP A 62 7.16 -14.80 -3.14
N GLN A 63 7.48 -13.50 -3.29
CA GLN A 63 8.17 -12.73 -2.24
C GLN A 63 7.33 -12.63 -0.96
N LEU A 64 6.03 -12.35 -1.08
CA LEU A 64 5.12 -12.26 0.07
C LEU A 64 4.92 -13.62 0.74
N HIS A 65 4.73 -14.67 -0.04
CA HIS A 65 4.61 -16.04 0.44
C HIS A 65 5.87 -16.48 1.20
N THR A 66 7.04 -16.30 0.59
CA THR A 66 8.33 -16.62 1.22
C THR A 66 8.51 -15.85 2.53
N LEU A 67 8.12 -14.58 2.57
CA LEU A 67 8.16 -13.79 3.80
C LEU A 67 7.21 -14.34 4.86
N PHE A 68 5.93 -14.57 4.54
CA PHE A 68 4.95 -15.03 5.51
C PHE A 68 5.28 -16.42 6.06
N ASP A 69 5.82 -17.31 5.24
CA ASP A 69 6.35 -18.61 5.67
C ASP A 69 7.52 -18.47 6.64
N ALA A 70 8.48 -17.59 6.33
CA ALA A 70 9.61 -17.31 7.20
C ALA A 70 9.17 -16.69 8.54
N LEU A 71 8.20 -15.76 8.52
CA LEU A 71 7.62 -15.16 9.73
C LEU A 71 6.90 -16.20 10.58
N TRP A 72 6.15 -17.10 9.94
CA TRP A 72 5.45 -18.20 10.59
C TRP A 72 6.42 -19.18 11.26
N THR A 73 7.43 -19.63 10.53
CA THR A 73 8.48 -20.54 11.03
C THR A 73 9.21 -19.92 12.22
N ALA A 74 9.47 -18.61 12.19
CA ALA A 74 10.14 -17.89 13.26
C ALA A 74 9.26 -17.69 14.51
N HIS A 75 7.96 -17.49 14.33
CA HIS A 75 7.03 -17.27 15.44
C HIS A 75 5.58 -17.73 15.15
N PRO A 76 5.25 -19.00 15.48
CA PRO A 76 3.92 -19.56 15.24
C PRO A 76 2.91 -19.34 16.38
N GLY A 77 3.15 -18.42 17.31
CA GLY A 77 2.37 -18.28 18.55
C GLY A 77 1.99 -16.83 18.92
N PRO A 78 1.22 -16.62 20.00
CA PRO A 78 0.95 -15.29 20.53
C PRO A 78 2.21 -14.68 21.18
N ARG A 79 2.28 -13.34 21.12
CA ARG A 79 3.46 -12.50 21.41
C ARG A 79 4.25 -12.93 22.66
N SER A 80 5.53 -13.24 22.48
CA SER A 80 6.54 -13.23 23.55
C SER A 80 7.67 -12.25 23.21
N PRO A 81 8.45 -11.71 24.16
CA PRO A 81 9.60 -10.85 23.85
C PRO A 81 10.64 -11.51 22.93
N LEU A 82 10.81 -12.85 23.02
CA LEU A 82 11.66 -13.64 22.12
C LEU A 82 11.13 -13.70 20.67
N ALA A 83 9.84 -13.44 20.47
CA ALA A 83 9.20 -13.46 19.16
C ALA A 83 9.72 -12.36 18.23
N VAL A 84 9.90 -11.15 18.76
CA VAL A 84 10.29 -9.97 17.99
C VAL A 84 11.66 -10.19 17.37
N THR A 85 12.64 -10.62 18.18
CA THR A 85 14.00 -10.89 17.70
C THR A 85 14.01 -11.95 16.60
N ARG A 86 13.22 -13.02 16.76
CA ARG A 86 13.12 -14.10 15.76
C ARG A 86 12.47 -13.62 14.46
N ILE A 87 11.37 -12.87 14.55
CA ILE A 87 10.67 -12.25 13.42
C ILE A 87 11.60 -11.33 12.63
N ARG A 88 12.35 -10.48 13.34
CA ARG A 88 13.33 -9.57 12.73
C ARG A 88 14.45 -10.35 12.03
N ALA A 89 15.03 -11.34 12.72
CA ALA A 89 16.08 -12.18 12.15
C ALA A 89 15.60 -12.93 10.89
N ALA A 90 14.40 -13.50 10.92
CA ALA A 90 13.81 -14.21 9.79
C ALA A 90 13.50 -13.28 8.61
N THR A 91 13.04 -12.06 8.88
CA THR A 91 12.87 -11.04 7.84
C THR A 91 14.22 -10.71 7.20
N GLN A 92 15.23 -10.43 8.02
CA GLN A 92 16.57 -10.08 7.55
C GLN A 92 17.21 -11.19 6.71
N SER A 93 17.06 -12.46 7.10
CA SER A 93 17.57 -13.59 6.30
C SER A 93 16.81 -13.77 4.98
N THR A 94 15.50 -13.49 4.96
CA THR A 94 14.63 -13.76 3.81
C THR A 94 14.70 -12.69 2.75
N ILE A 95 14.61 -11.41 3.15
CA ILE A 95 14.58 -10.28 2.20
C ILE A 95 15.86 -9.46 2.19
N GLY A 96 16.85 -9.79 3.04
CA GLY A 96 18.16 -9.16 3.10
C GLY A 96 18.29 -8.02 4.12
N GLY A 97 17.19 -7.57 4.74
CA GLY A 97 17.20 -6.44 5.65
C GLY A 97 15.85 -6.18 6.28
N ILE A 98 15.76 -5.07 7.02
CA ILE A 98 14.55 -4.62 7.69
C ILE A 98 14.39 -3.12 7.43
N PRO A 99 13.24 -2.68 6.88
CA PRO A 99 12.95 -1.27 6.80
C PRO A 99 12.69 -0.73 8.22
N THR A 100 13.30 0.39 8.58
CA THR A 100 13.27 0.95 9.94
C THR A 100 12.90 2.43 9.90
N ARG A 101 12.04 2.88 10.81
CA ARG A 101 11.64 4.28 10.93
C ARG A 101 12.84 5.13 11.36
N ILE A 102 13.01 6.26 10.69
CA ILE A 102 14.05 7.26 10.98
C ILE A 102 13.45 8.67 10.99
N VAL A 103 14.25 9.66 11.38
CA VAL A 103 13.96 11.06 11.07
C VAL A 103 14.30 11.29 9.59
N SER A 104 13.33 11.75 8.80
CA SER A 104 13.50 11.90 7.35
C SER A 104 14.53 12.98 6.99
N ARG A 105 15.28 12.79 5.90
CA ARG A 105 16.22 13.80 5.39
C ARG A 105 15.59 14.73 4.35
N VAL A 106 14.38 14.43 3.89
CA VAL A 106 13.76 15.09 2.72
C VAL A 106 13.32 16.53 2.98
N LEU A 107 13.23 16.97 4.24
CA LEU A 107 12.98 18.37 4.59
C LEU A 107 14.17 18.94 5.39
N PRO A 108 14.97 19.86 4.81
CA PRO A 108 15.86 20.70 5.59
C PRO A 108 15.04 21.63 6.49
N ASP A 109 15.64 22.16 7.56
CA ASP A 109 15.07 23.16 8.49
C ASP A 109 14.28 22.63 9.69
N GLY A 110 14.57 21.41 10.16
CA GLY A 110 14.04 20.90 11.44
C GLY A 110 12.55 20.55 11.45
N LYS A 111 11.91 20.53 10.26
CA LYS A 111 10.53 20.08 10.04
C LYS A 111 10.44 18.64 9.54
N ALA A 112 11.56 17.92 9.56
CA ALA A 112 11.63 16.53 9.15
C ALA A 112 10.66 15.66 9.96
N GLY A 113 9.68 15.08 9.26
CA GLY A 113 8.79 14.09 9.82
C GLY A 113 9.47 12.71 9.94
N THR A 114 8.65 11.68 10.12
CA THR A 114 9.13 10.30 10.05
C THR A 114 9.45 9.93 8.61
N GLY A 115 10.57 9.23 8.41
CA GLY A 115 10.93 8.54 7.17
C GLY A 115 11.22 7.08 7.46
N VAL A 116 11.67 6.35 6.44
CA VAL A 116 12.07 4.94 6.56
C VAL A 116 13.42 4.75 5.89
N ALA A 117 14.34 4.05 6.55
CA ALA A 117 15.61 3.64 5.98
C ALA A 117 15.70 2.13 5.86
N TRP A 118 16.48 1.68 4.89
CA TRP A 118 16.88 0.28 4.78
C TRP A 118 18.00 -0.04 5.77
N ALA A 119 17.84 -1.10 6.55
CA ALA A 119 18.89 -1.64 7.41
C ALA A 119 19.16 -3.10 7.02
N GLY A 120 20.30 -3.39 6.40
CA GLY A 120 20.63 -4.73 5.93
C GLY A 120 21.59 -4.77 4.76
N ARG A 121 21.70 -5.95 4.13
CA ARG A 121 22.58 -6.13 2.98
C ARG A 121 22.03 -5.38 1.75
N PRO A 122 22.88 -5.08 0.75
CA PRO A 122 22.41 -4.56 -0.53
C PRO A 122 21.37 -5.48 -1.18
N ILE A 123 20.31 -4.87 -1.72
CA ILE A 123 19.25 -5.56 -2.46
C ILE A 123 19.05 -4.90 -3.81
N ASP A 124 18.74 -5.69 -4.83
CA ASP A 124 18.52 -5.22 -6.19
C ASP A 124 17.15 -4.57 -6.38
N ALA A 125 16.91 -4.02 -7.57
CA ALA A 125 15.59 -3.58 -8.01
C ALA A 125 14.58 -4.74 -8.08
N GLY A 126 13.30 -4.45 -7.89
CA GLY A 126 12.21 -5.44 -7.95
C GLY A 126 11.94 -6.18 -6.64
N ARG A 127 12.49 -5.72 -5.51
CA ARG A 127 12.31 -6.33 -4.17
C ARG A 127 11.27 -5.59 -3.35
N ILE A 128 10.38 -6.32 -2.69
CA ILE A 128 9.44 -5.74 -1.72
C ILE A 128 10.23 -5.33 -0.48
N VAL A 129 10.13 -4.06 -0.12
CA VAL A 129 10.80 -3.48 1.06
C VAL A 129 9.83 -2.91 2.08
N ALA A 130 8.55 -2.76 1.73
CA ALA A 130 7.49 -2.43 2.66
C ALA A 130 6.11 -2.79 2.08
N LEU A 131 5.13 -2.91 2.96
CA LEU A 131 3.71 -2.95 2.67
C LEU A 131 3.07 -1.68 3.23
N TYR A 132 2.13 -1.10 2.49
CA TYR A 132 1.33 0.01 2.97
C TYR A 132 0.17 -0.55 3.82
N PRO A 133 0.21 -0.41 5.16
CA PRO A 133 -0.82 -0.96 6.01
C PRO A 133 -2.06 -0.07 5.98
N GLY A 134 -3.20 -0.61 6.40
CA GLY A 134 -4.37 0.23 6.62
C GLY A 134 -5.72 -0.43 6.47
N THR A 135 -6.75 0.36 6.77
CA THR A 135 -8.12 -0.02 6.47
C THR A 135 -8.37 0.15 4.97
N LEU A 136 -8.89 -0.88 4.32
CA LEU A 136 -9.31 -0.80 2.93
C LEU A 136 -10.77 -0.34 2.89
N TYR A 137 -11.07 0.69 2.11
CA TYR A 137 -12.41 1.20 1.87
C TYR A 137 -12.75 1.00 0.39
N GLY A 138 -13.85 0.31 0.14
CA GLY A 138 -14.40 0.10 -1.19
C GLY A 138 -15.31 1.23 -1.62
N MET A 139 -15.91 1.06 -2.79
CA MET A 139 -16.88 2.03 -3.30
C MET A 139 -18.12 2.05 -2.40
N GLY A 140 -18.47 3.22 -1.87
CA GLY A 140 -19.62 3.41 -0.97
C GLY A 140 -19.30 3.22 0.51
N ASP A 141 -18.10 2.77 0.89
CA ASP A 141 -17.73 2.67 2.29
C ASP A 141 -17.57 4.05 2.96
N PRO A 142 -17.91 4.19 4.25
CA PRO A 142 -17.88 5.46 4.96
C PRO A 142 -16.44 5.89 5.33
N VAL A 143 -15.76 6.54 4.39
CA VAL A 143 -14.38 7.06 4.58
C VAL A 143 -14.32 8.51 5.08
N LEU A 144 -15.45 9.25 5.06
CA LEU A 144 -15.48 10.70 5.29
C LEU A 144 -14.76 11.11 6.57
N VAL A 145 -15.17 10.60 7.73
CA VAL A 145 -14.57 11.01 9.02
C VAL A 145 -13.09 10.60 9.14
N PRO A 146 -12.69 9.36 8.80
CA PRO A 146 -11.26 8.98 8.77
C PRO A 146 -10.40 9.79 7.79
N SER A 147 -10.97 10.30 6.70
CA SER A 147 -10.23 11.01 5.65
C SER A 147 -9.91 12.48 5.97
N ILE A 148 -10.62 13.11 6.92
CA ILE A 148 -10.44 14.53 7.24
C ILE A 148 -9.01 14.77 7.76
N ALA A 149 -8.29 15.64 7.04
CA ALA A 149 -6.88 15.97 7.32
C ALA A 149 -6.01 14.70 7.50
N ASN A 150 -6.21 13.72 6.62
CA ASN A 150 -5.48 12.47 6.64
C ASN A 150 -4.57 12.33 5.41
N GLN A 151 -3.27 12.60 5.61
CA GLN A 151 -2.25 12.42 4.58
C GLN A 151 -1.86 10.96 4.31
N TYR A 152 -2.37 10.03 5.12
CA TYR A 152 -2.06 8.60 5.01
C TYR A 152 -3.15 7.83 4.24
N VAL A 153 -4.05 8.52 3.55
CA VAL A 153 -4.99 7.88 2.62
C VAL A 153 -4.34 7.78 1.24
N LEU A 154 -4.13 6.55 0.78
CA LEU A 154 -3.66 6.25 -0.56
C LEU A 154 -4.84 5.72 -1.39
N ARG A 155 -5.00 6.20 -2.63
CA ARG A 155 -6.02 5.70 -3.55
C ARG A 155 -5.37 4.80 -4.60
N ARG A 156 -5.82 3.56 -4.67
CA ARG A 156 -5.47 2.63 -5.75
C ARG A 156 -6.18 2.99 -7.06
N LYS A 157 -5.67 2.50 -8.18
CA LYS A 157 -6.21 2.71 -9.53
C LYS A 157 -7.64 2.17 -9.67
N ASP A 158 -7.95 1.08 -8.99
CA ASP A 158 -9.30 0.49 -8.95
C ASP A 158 -10.30 1.28 -8.07
N GLY A 159 -9.84 2.35 -7.41
CA GLY A 159 -10.67 3.19 -6.55
C GLY A 159 -10.70 2.78 -5.07
N VAL A 160 -10.06 1.68 -4.69
CA VAL A 160 -9.93 1.29 -3.28
C VAL A 160 -9.07 2.31 -2.54
N LEU A 161 -9.54 2.78 -1.39
CA LEU A 161 -8.78 3.68 -0.53
C LEU A 161 -8.11 2.87 0.59
N VAL A 162 -6.85 3.15 0.85
CA VAL A 162 -6.07 2.54 1.94
C VAL A 162 -5.75 3.61 2.98
N ASP A 163 -6.39 3.52 4.15
CA ASP A 163 -6.15 4.42 5.28
C ASP A 163 -5.10 3.85 6.24
N GLY A 164 -3.87 4.32 6.08
CA GLY A 164 -2.71 3.93 6.89
C GLY A 164 -2.48 4.82 8.12
N LYS A 165 -3.43 5.67 8.53
CA LYS A 165 -3.19 6.60 9.65
C LYS A 165 -3.11 5.84 10.97
N PRO A 166 -1.97 5.89 11.68
CA PRO A 166 -1.71 5.03 12.84
C PRO A 166 -2.37 5.55 14.14
N ARG A 167 -3.18 6.61 14.09
CA ARG A 167 -3.74 7.29 15.27
C ARG A 167 -5.16 7.78 15.03
N GLY A 168 -5.86 8.11 16.12
CA GLY A 168 -7.20 8.70 16.08
C GLY A 168 -8.27 7.73 15.55
N VAL A 169 -9.24 8.28 14.82
CA VAL A 169 -10.40 7.51 14.31
C VAL A 169 -9.96 6.36 13.41
N SER A 170 -9.03 6.59 12.48
CA SER A 170 -8.49 5.58 11.57
C SER A 170 -7.94 4.35 12.30
N ALA A 171 -7.08 4.58 13.30
CA ALA A 171 -6.54 3.49 14.13
C ALA A 171 -7.65 2.75 14.89
N ARG A 172 -8.66 3.48 15.38
CA ARG A 172 -9.78 2.87 16.10
C ARG A 172 -10.63 2.00 15.17
N VAL A 173 -10.91 2.46 13.95
CA VAL A 173 -11.61 1.68 12.92
C VAL A 173 -10.84 0.40 12.62
N TYR A 174 -9.54 0.50 12.35
CA TYR A 174 -8.72 -0.68 12.09
C TYR A 174 -8.74 -1.69 13.25
N GLN A 175 -8.59 -1.23 14.50
CA GLN A 175 -8.67 -2.09 15.68
C GLN A 175 -10.02 -2.78 15.82
N MET A 176 -11.13 -2.10 15.49
CA MET A 176 -12.46 -2.70 15.50
C MET A 176 -12.60 -3.77 14.42
N LEU A 177 -12.06 -3.52 13.22
CA LEU A 177 -12.06 -4.50 12.13
C LEU A 177 -11.22 -5.74 12.47
N ALA A 178 -10.03 -5.54 13.05
CA ALA A 178 -9.19 -6.64 13.52
C ALA A 178 -9.92 -7.56 14.52
N ARG A 179 -10.76 -6.97 15.40
CA ARG A 179 -11.63 -7.71 16.33
C ARG A 179 -12.90 -8.27 15.68
N ARG A 180 -13.39 -7.67 14.60
CA ARG A 180 -14.56 -8.16 13.86
C ARG A 180 -14.24 -9.47 13.13
N TYR A 181 -13.04 -9.56 12.57
CA TYR A 181 -12.61 -10.71 11.77
C TYR A 181 -12.03 -11.86 12.61
N GLY A 182 -11.66 -11.61 13.87
CA GLY A 182 -11.19 -12.63 14.79
C GLY A 182 -12.03 -12.67 16.07
N PRO A 183 -12.63 -13.82 16.44
CA PRO A 183 -13.26 -13.94 17.74
C PRO A 183 -12.21 -13.70 18.85
N SER A 184 -12.66 -13.26 20.03
CA SER A 184 -11.77 -12.84 21.13
C SER A 184 -10.87 -13.96 21.66
N ASP A 185 -11.24 -15.21 21.39
CA ASP A 185 -10.54 -16.44 21.76
C ASP A 185 -9.77 -17.07 20.58
N ALA A 186 -9.68 -16.39 19.43
CA ALA A 186 -8.93 -16.89 18.30
C ALA A 186 -7.44 -17.05 18.65
N LYS A 187 -6.89 -18.22 18.32
CA LYS A 187 -5.47 -18.56 18.54
C LYS A 187 -4.52 -17.62 17.80
N TYR A 188 -4.92 -17.18 16.61
CA TYR A 188 -4.17 -16.26 15.74
C TYR A 188 -5.03 -15.04 15.41
N PRO A 189 -4.47 -13.84 15.16
CA PRO A 189 -5.22 -12.66 14.66
C PRO A 189 -5.50 -12.66 13.15
N ALA A 190 -6.59 -11.99 12.73
CA ALA A 190 -7.12 -12.04 11.34
C ALA A 190 -6.43 -11.05 10.40
N CYS A 191 -5.64 -10.17 10.98
CA CYS A 191 -4.80 -9.20 10.33
C CYS A 191 -3.70 -8.78 11.32
N ASP A 192 -2.64 -8.18 10.79
CA ASP A 192 -1.61 -7.55 11.59
C ASP A 192 -2.10 -6.17 12.07
N ALA A 193 -2.39 -6.01 13.36
CA ALA A 193 -2.69 -4.70 13.97
C ALA A 193 -1.48 -4.06 14.65
N THR A 194 -0.31 -4.70 14.57
CA THR A 194 0.90 -4.25 15.23
C THR A 194 1.52 -3.03 14.57
N TRP A 195 1.22 -2.76 13.29
CA TRP A 195 1.68 -1.56 12.57
C TRP A 195 1.22 -0.24 13.20
N LEU A 196 0.14 -0.27 14.01
CA LEU A 196 -0.32 0.86 14.82
C LEU A 196 0.65 1.21 15.96
N SER A 197 1.65 0.36 16.23
CA SER A 197 2.69 0.60 17.23
C SER A 197 3.50 1.85 16.91
N LYS A 198 3.94 2.56 17.95
CA LYS A 198 4.88 3.68 17.83
C LYS A 198 6.32 3.22 17.55
N SER A 199 6.67 1.98 17.90
CA SER A 199 8.01 1.41 17.72
C SER A 199 8.02 0.24 16.74
N ASP A 200 9.16 0.08 16.07
CA ASP A 200 9.40 -1.01 15.10
C ASP A 200 9.61 -2.36 15.78
N ASP A 201 10.05 -2.36 17.04
CA ASP A 201 10.19 -3.58 17.85
C ASP A 201 8.84 -4.24 18.17
N GLY A 202 7.73 -3.51 17.99
CA GLY A 202 6.39 -4.05 18.22
C GLY A 202 5.79 -4.79 17.02
N LEU A 203 6.45 -4.74 15.86
CA LEU A 203 5.90 -5.19 14.58
C LEU A 203 5.95 -6.71 14.43
N ARG A 204 4.81 -7.29 14.07
CA ARG A 204 4.71 -8.71 13.72
C ARG A 204 5.08 -8.93 12.26
N ASN A 205 4.67 -8.05 11.36
CA ASN A 205 5.23 -7.94 10.02
C ASN A 205 6.16 -6.70 9.97
N PRO A 206 7.49 -6.88 9.93
CA PRO A 206 8.41 -5.75 9.86
C PRO A 206 8.27 -4.91 8.59
N LEU A 207 7.60 -5.41 7.54
CA LEU A 207 7.30 -4.64 6.34
C LEU A 207 6.11 -3.71 6.48
N ALA A 208 5.29 -3.80 7.53
CA ALA A 208 4.07 -3.03 7.70
C ALA A 208 4.32 -1.57 8.14
N ILE A 209 5.18 -0.85 7.41
CA ILE A 209 5.59 0.54 7.70
C ILE A 209 5.56 1.46 6.48
N GLY A 210 5.00 1.01 5.35
CA GLY A 210 5.00 1.75 4.09
C GLY A 210 4.37 3.14 4.14
N GLN A 211 3.46 3.39 5.09
CA GLN A 211 2.82 4.68 5.30
C GLN A 211 3.77 5.81 5.74
N TYR A 212 5.01 5.47 6.14
CA TYR A 212 6.03 6.45 6.52
C TYR A 212 7.07 6.71 5.43
N ILE A 213 6.96 6.04 4.27
CA ILE A 213 7.86 6.27 3.15
C ILE A 213 7.45 7.56 2.45
N ASN A 214 8.33 8.54 2.47
CA ASN A 214 8.10 9.86 1.89
C ASN A 214 8.25 9.82 0.36
N ASN A 215 7.82 10.89 -0.30
CA ASN A 215 8.04 11.05 -1.74
C ASN A 215 9.47 11.53 -2.01
N GLY A 216 10.04 11.06 -3.11
CA GLY A 216 11.29 11.57 -3.63
C GLY A 216 11.17 13.04 -4.04
N THR A 217 12.31 13.72 -4.06
CA THR A 217 12.45 15.10 -4.54
C THR A 217 13.60 15.17 -5.55
N ALA A 218 13.77 16.31 -6.21
CA ALA A 218 14.91 16.52 -7.10
C ALA A 218 16.27 16.31 -6.40
N LYS A 219 16.36 16.66 -5.10
CA LYS A 219 17.57 16.47 -4.28
C LYS A 219 17.71 15.04 -3.74
N PHE A 220 16.59 14.41 -3.41
CA PHE A 220 16.53 13.07 -2.85
C PHE A 220 15.69 12.18 -3.76
N PRO A 221 16.27 11.63 -4.84
CA PRO A 221 15.52 10.89 -5.84
C PRO A 221 14.92 9.62 -5.25
N ALA A 222 13.72 9.28 -5.74
CA ALA A 222 13.03 8.07 -5.34
C ALA A 222 13.83 6.80 -5.71
N ASN A 223 13.74 5.79 -4.85
CA ASN A 223 14.37 4.48 -4.99
C ASN A 223 13.39 3.32 -4.74
N VAL A 224 12.12 3.64 -4.44
CA VAL A 224 11.02 2.69 -4.38
C VAL A 224 9.80 3.21 -5.15
N ALA A 225 8.92 2.33 -5.57
CA ALA A 225 7.65 2.65 -6.22
C ALA A 225 6.50 1.95 -5.50
N TYR A 226 5.34 2.60 -5.47
CA TYR A 226 4.10 1.94 -5.06
C TYR A 226 3.65 0.98 -6.15
N VAL A 227 3.38 -0.25 -5.76
CA VAL A 227 2.90 -1.31 -6.64
C VAL A 227 1.63 -1.89 -6.04
N GLU A 228 0.56 -1.85 -6.81
CA GLU A 228 -0.72 -2.47 -6.45
C GLU A 228 -0.62 -3.97 -6.64
N ILE A 229 -1.05 -4.73 -5.63
CA ILE A 229 -1.03 -6.19 -5.63
C ILE A 229 -2.43 -6.68 -5.29
N ASP A 230 -2.94 -7.65 -6.05
CA ASP A 230 -4.20 -8.31 -5.79
C ASP A 230 -3.93 -9.70 -5.22
N LEU A 231 -3.70 -9.76 -3.91
CA LEU A 231 -3.26 -10.98 -3.23
C LEU A 231 -4.38 -12.03 -3.25
N PRO A 232 -4.23 -13.16 -3.95
CA PRO A 232 -5.28 -14.17 -4.02
C PRO A 232 -5.45 -14.84 -2.66
N LEU A 233 -6.61 -14.66 -2.04
CA LEU A 233 -6.85 -15.13 -0.67
C LEU A 233 -6.83 -16.65 -0.56
N ALA A 234 -7.16 -17.36 -1.64
CA ALA A 234 -7.09 -18.81 -1.71
C ALA A 234 -5.66 -19.36 -1.56
N THR A 235 -4.64 -18.52 -1.76
CA THR A 235 -3.23 -18.93 -1.64
C THR A 235 -2.70 -18.81 -0.21
N LEU A 236 -3.44 -18.17 0.71
CA LEU A 236 -2.96 -17.92 2.07
C LEU A 236 -3.53 -18.95 3.06
N PRO A 237 -2.68 -19.69 3.78
CA PRO A 237 -3.09 -20.39 4.98
C PRO A 237 -3.68 -19.42 6.00
N LEU A 238 -4.68 -19.88 6.76
CA LEU A 238 -5.42 -19.00 7.67
C LEU A 238 -4.52 -18.35 8.75
N HIS A 239 -3.48 -19.04 9.21
CA HIS A 239 -2.53 -18.49 10.16
C HIS A 239 -1.61 -17.41 9.59
N TRP A 240 -1.48 -17.25 8.26
CA TRP A 240 -0.66 -16.19 7.66
C TRP A 240 -1.35 -14.83 7.66
N TYR A 241 -2.67 -14.78 7.79
CA TYR A 241 -3.41 -13.52 7.87
C TYR A 241 -2.95 -12.63 9.02
N GLN A 242 -2.39 -13.22 10.09
CA GLN A 242 -1.82 -12.45 11.19
C GLN A 242 -0.65 -11.53 10.80
N TYR A 243 -0.07 -11.71 9.60
CA TYR A 243 1.00 -10.89 9.02
C TYR A 243 0.49 -9.91 7.94
N VAL A 244 -0.77 -10.02 7.51
CA VAL A 244 -1.37 -9.14 6.51
C VAL A 244 -1.80 -7.84 7.18
N PRO A 245 -1.20 -6.67 6.85
CA PRO A 245 -1.42 -5.44 7.60
C PRO A 245 -2.61 -4.61 7.09
N ASN A 246 -3.51 -5.26 6.36
CA ASN A 246 -4.67 -4.65 5.74
C ASN A 246 -5.94 -5.33 6.23
N ALA A 247 -6.99 -4.55 6.45
CA ALA A 247 -8.29 -5.05 6.85
C ALA A 247 -9.37 -4.32 6.03
N PRO A 248 -10.22 -5.04 5.28
CA PRO A 248 -11.32 -4.39 4.57
C PRO A 248 -12.35 -3.84 5.56
N TYR A 249 -12.93 -2.68 5.28
CA TYR A 249 -14.04 -2.14 6.07
C TYR A 249 -15.30 -2.99 5.88
N ALA A 250 -15.65 -3.21 4.62
CA ALA A 250 -16.71 -4.12 4.17
C ALA A 250 -16.12 -5.11 3.13
N PRO A 251 -15.96 -6.41 3.47
CA PRO A 251 -15.34 -7.38 2.57
C PRO A 251 -15.97 -7.46 1.19
N HIS A 252 -17.31 -7.46 1.11
CA HIS A 252 -18.06 -7.58 -0.14
C HIS A 252 -17.94 -6.36 -1.06
N ALA A 253 -17.45 -5.22 -0.55
CA ALA A 253 -17.28 -3.99 -1.34
C ALA A 253 -15.88 -3.90 -1.99
N ILE A 254 -14.97 -4.83 -1.66
CA ILE A 254 -13.54 -4.72 -1.94
C ILE A 254 -12.95 -6.03 -2.46
N ILE A 255 -13.33 -7.16 -1.87
CA ILE A 255 -12.87 -8.47 -2.30
C ILE A 255 -13.70 -8.84 -3.53
N THR A 256 -13.02 -9.03 -4.65
CA THR A 256 -13.64 -9.38 -5.93
C THR A 256 -13.70 -10.90 -6.08
N GLY A 257 -14.82 -11.46 -6.55
CA GLY A 257 -15.03 -12.91 -6.71
C GLY A 257 -16.46 -13.33 -6.35
N ASP A 258 -16.99 -14.39 -6.98
CA ASP A 258 -18.40 -14.80 -6.83
C ASP A 258 -18.78 -15.23 -5.41
N ASP A 259 -17.80 -15.74 -4.63
CA ASP A 259 -17.94 -16.19 -3.23
C ASP A 259 -17.09 -15.34 -2.26
N ALA A 260 -16.73 -14.11 -2.66
CA ALA A 260 -15.80 -13.22 -1.97
C ALA A 260 -16.10 -13.05 -0.47
N ARG A 261 -15.24 -13.62 0.39
CA ARG A 261 -15.30 -13.46 1.84
C ARG A 261 -13.92 -13.17 2.39
N TYR A 262 -13.81 -12.14 3.23
CA TYR A 262 -12.64 -12.00 4.08
C TYR A 262 -12.68 -13.10 5.13
N PRO A 263 -11.56 -13.81 5.39
CA PRO A 263 -11.53 -14.87 6.38
C PRO A 263 -12.05 -14.37 7.71
N ARG A 264 -12.95 -15.15 8.29
CA ARG A 264 -13.09 -15.17 9.72
C ARG A 264 -12.13 -16.23 10.21
N LEU A 265 -11.28 -15.86 11.17
CA LEU A 265 -10.39 -16.86 11.76
C LEU A 265 -11.21 -18.04 12.29
N ALA A 266 -10.69 -19.23 12.05
CA ALA A 266 -11.20 -20.43 12.65
C ALA A 266 -11.05 -20.29 14.17
N GLY A 267 -12.07 -20.77 14.89
CA GLY A 267 -12.18 -20.62 16.33
C GLY A 267 -11.01 -21.25 17.10
N PRO A 268 -11.11 -21.34 18.44
CA PRO A 268 -10.00 -21.79 19.29
C PRO A 268 -9.46 -23.19 18.96
N SER A 269 -10.20 -24.01 18.20
CA SER A 269 -9.81 -25.34 17.74
C SER A 269 -8.92 -25.38 16.50
N TYR A 270 -8.61 -24.24 15.87
CA TYR A 270 -7.77 -24.23 14.67
C TYR A 270 -6.33 -24.65 14.96
N ASP A 271 -5.88 -25.67 14.25
CA ASP A 271 -4.50 -26.16 14.30
C ASP A 271 -3.89 -26.18 12.89
N PRO A 272 -2.88 -25.34 12.62
CA PRO A 272 -2.25 -25.22 11.31
C PRO A 272 -1.47 -26.47 10.87
N LEU A 273 -1.20 -27.42 11.77
CA LEU A 273 -0.53 -28.69 11.45
C LEU A 273 -1.51 -29.80 11.06
N SER A 274 -2.80 -29.66 11.38
CA SER A 274 -3.82 -30.68 11.09
C SER A 274 -4.90 -30.19 10.11
N TRP A 275 -4.94 -28.89 9.80
CA TRP A 275 -5.90 -28.29 8.87
C TRP A 275 -5.17 -27.58 7.74
N ASP A 276 -5.03 -28.25 6.59
CA ASP A 276 -4.44 -27.73 5.35
C ASP A 276 -5.40 -26.83 4.55
N MET A 277 -6.28 -26.14 5.28
CA MET A 277 -7.35 -25.36 4.69
C MET A 277 -6.81 -24.01 4.25
N ALA A 278 -6.61 -23.87 2.93
CA ALA A 278 -6.87 -22.59 2.27
C ALA A 278 -8.23 -22.09 2.77
N CYS A 279 -8.32 -20.80 3.10
CA CYS A 279 -9.42 -20.15 3.82
C CYS A 279 -10.86 -20.60 3.45
N LEU A 280 -11.12 -21.13 2.25
CA LEU A 280 -12.47 -21.36 1.71
C LEU A 280 -12.67 -22.67 0.92
N ASP A 281 -12.15 -23.82 1.38
CA ASP A 281 -12.51 -25.15 0.80
C ASP A 281 -12.29 -25.25 -0.73
N GLY A 282 -11.31 -24.53 -1.29
CA GLY A 282 -11.06 -24.48 -2.74
C GLY A 282 -12.06 -23.65 -3.57
N ARG A 283 -12.93 -22.83 -2.94
CA ARG A 283 -13.76 -21.83 -3.62
C ARG A 283 -12.96 -20.56 -3.91
N ASP A 284 -13.42 -19.78 -4.89
CA ASP A 284 -12.85 -18.48 -5.21
C ASP A 284 -13.00 -17.53 -4.01
N ALA A 285 -11.93 -17.42 -3.23
CA ALA A 285 -11.83 -16.52 -2.09
C ALA A 285 -11.64 -15.06 -2.47
N GLY A 286 -11.48 -14.80 -3.76
CA GLY A 286 -11.20 -13.48 -4.29
C GLY A 286 -9.80 -13.00 -3.97
N THR A 287 -9.59 -11.71 -4.27
CA THR A 287 -8.31 -11.03 -4.06
C THR A 287 -8.43 -9.95 -3.00
N LEU A 288 -7.37 -9.80 -2.21
CA LEU A 288 -7.23 -8.69 -1.28
C LEU A 288 -6.38 -7.59 -1.91
N PRO A 289 -6.94 -6.39 -2.11
CA PRO A 289 -6.21 -5.30 -2.72
C PRO A 289 -5.19 -4.70 -1.74
N LEU A 290 -3.90 -4.95 -2.00
CA LEU A 290 -2.75 -4.46 -1.25
C LEU A 290 -1.98 -3.39 -2.04
N VAL A 291 -1.09 -2.70 -1.33
CA VAL A 291 -0.07 -1.85 -1.92
C VAL A 291 1.28 -2.20 -1.30
N ALA A 292 2.24 -2.57 -2.13
CA ALA A 292 3.63 -2.80 -1.73
C ALA A 292 4.52 -1.64 -2.19
N LEU A 293 5.65 -1.46 -1.51
CA LEU A 293 6.72 -0.60 -1.97
C LEU A 293 7.87 -1.47 -2.45
N VAL A 294 8.21 -1.31 -3.73
CA VAL A 294 9.14 -2.14 -4.46
C VAL A 294 10.34 -1.31 -4.90
N THR A 295 11.55 -1.82 -4.70
CA THR A 295 12.79 -1.12 -5.10
C THR A 295 12.83 -0.88 -6.61
N THR A 296 13.16 0.35 -7.03
CA THR A 296 13.30 0.73 -8.45
C THR A 296 14.75 0.69 -8.92
N ARG A 297 15.69 0.65 -7.97
CA ARG A 297 17.13 0.50 -8.15
C ARG A 297 17.69 -0.30 -6.98
N ALA A 298 18.98 -0.62 -7.02
CA ALA A 298 19.64 -1.18 -5.86
C ALA A 298 19.55 -0.24 -4.65
N VAL A 299 19.27 -0.81 -3.49
CA VAL A 299 19.20 -0.12 -2.19
C VAL A 299 20.25 -0.73 -1.26
N VAL A 300 20.97 0.13 -0.55
CA VAL A 300 22.05 -0.26 0.37
C VAL A 300 21.73 0.12 1.80
N ASP A 301 22.51 -0.37 2.76
CA ASP A 301 22.36 -0.04 4.17
C ASP A 301 22.38 1.47 4.41
N GLY A 302 21.41 1.99 5.17
CA GLY A 302 21.26 3.41 5.47
C GLY A 302 20.61 4.26 4.39
N ASP A 303 20.26 3.71 3.22
CA ASP A 303 19.46 4.42 2.22
C ASP A 303 18.08 4.76 2.80
N GLU A 304 17.66 6.01 2.69
CA GLU A 304 16.27 6.37 2.96
C GLU A 304 15.42 5.89 1.79
N LEU A 305 14.34 5.18 2.10
CA LEU A 305 13.37 4.71 1.14
C LEU A 305 12.45 5.87 0.78
N LEU A 306 12.42 6.22 -0.50
CA LEU A 306 11.69 7.34 -1.06
C LEU A 306 10.92 6.90 -2.29
N SER A 307 9.64 7.25 -2.33
CA SER A 307 8.71 6.79 -3.33
C SER A 307 8.56 7.73 -4.51
N THR A 308 8.24 7.18 -5.68
CA THR A 308 7.98 7.94 -6.92
C THR A 308 6.61 8.63 -6.96
N TYR A 309 5.80 8.56 -5.89
CA TYR A 309 4.42 9.07 -5.91
C TYR A 309 4.40 10.60 -5.93
N HIS A 310 4.25 11.16 -7.12
CA HIS A 310 3.67 12.48 -7.26
C HIS A 310 2.16 12.32 -7.13
N ALA A 311 1.55 13.01 -6.16
CA ALA A 311 0.11 13.03 -5.98
C ALA A 311 -0.56 13.25 -7.34
N VAL A 312 -1.40 12.30 -7.77
CA VAL A 312 -2.34 12.53 -8.87
C VAL A 312 -3.31 13.59 -8.38
N VAL A 313 -2.97 14.84 -8.62
CA VAL A 313 -3.92 15.95 -8.66
C VAL A 313 -4.22 16.14 -10.14
N GLU A 314 -5.25 15.42 -10.61
CA GLU A 314 -5.97 15.82 -11.82
C GLU A 314 -6.91 17.00 -11.49
#